data_AF-A0A8H4VAL2-F1
#
_entry.id   AF-A0A8H4VAL2-F1
#
_cell.length_a   1.000
_cell.length_b   1.000
_cell.length_c   1.000
_cell.angle_alpha   90.00
_cell.angle_beta   90.00
_cell.angle_gamma   90.00
#
_symmetry.space_group_name_H-M   'P 1'
#
loop_
_entity.id
_entity.type
_entity.pdbx_description
1 polymer ?
#
loop_
_entity_poly.entity_id
_entity_poly.type
_entity_poly.pdbx_seq_one_letter_code
_entity_poly.pdbx_strand_id
1 'polypeptide(L)'
;MFAEMERNRQIALVDEATQRLGQRVCEIGSETALDSEPEHDHQKGAPRQSAMDLWMDTSHLRDSLCAFKRQIENMVEHMDELDATLFRDEPRLVMSVEDTERNLSLRNSAVRIRSRLRELVDEYDEHIRRCTTLTDGMNLATQLEWNNLGRRDAVNIQNISKSNLQVVEHAAKDGRLMKSIAIITVVFLPATFLATFFSMTFFDWKGPGGATASPYLWIYVLLAAVLSLMTFGAWFAYAVKHDGVVKSAV
;
A
#
# COMPACT_ATOMS: atom_id res chain seq x y z
N MET A 1 -28.01 31.69 24.56
CA MET A 1 -27.01 31.26 25.57
C MET A 1 -26.46 29.86 25.29
N PHE A 2 -27.19 28.75 25.44
CA PHE A 2 -26.65 27.40 25.13
C PHE A 2 -26.27 27.23 23.64
N ALA A 3 -27.09 27.74 22.72
CA ALA A 3 -26.79 27.72 21.29
C ALA A 3 -25.54 28.54 20.91
N GLU A 4 -25.29 29.67 21.57
CA GLU A 4 -24.10 30.50 21.32
C GLU A 4 -22.83 29.88 21.92
N MET A 5 -22.95 29.21 23.07
CA MET A 5 -21.85 28.47 23.68
C MET A 5 -21.43 27.28 22.81
N GLU A 6 -22.40 26.51 22.30
CA GLU A 6 -22.10 25.37 21.42
C GLU A 6 -21.56 25.84 20.06
N ARG A 7 -22.06 26.95 19.53
CA ARG A 7 -21.54 27.58 18.30
C ARG A 7 -20.08 28.00 18.44
N ASN A 8 -19.71 28.72 19.51
CA ASN A 8 -18.32 29.11 19.75
C ASN A 8 -17.41 27.90 19.94
N ARG A 9 -17.94 26.82 20.54
CA ARG A 9 -17.19 25.56 20.68
C ARG A 9 -16.92 24.91 19.33
N GLN A 10 -17.91 24.86 18.45
CA GLN A 10 -17.74 24.28 17.10
C GLN A 10 -16.84 25.13 16.21
N ILE A 11 -16.96 26.46 16.24
CA ILE A 11 -16.10 27.37 15.46
C ILE A 11 -14.63 27.22 15.88
N ALA A 12 -14.34 27.16 17.19
CA ALA A 12 -12.98 26.95 17.68
C ALA A 12 -12.39 25.60 17.21
N LEU A 13 -13.22 24.56 17.17
CA LEU A 13 -12.82 23.22 16.73
C LEU A 13 -12.58 23.17 15.22
N VAL A 14 -13.38 23.89 14.44
CA VAL A 14 -13.21 24.05 12.98
C VAL A 14 -11.91 24.80 12.67
N ASP A 15 -11.61 25.90 13.36
CA ASP A 15 -10.38 26.67 13.13
C ASP A 15 -9.13 25.85 13.50
N GLU A 16 -9.17 25.12 14.62
CA GLU A 16 -8.07 24.24 15.04
C GLU A 16 -7.83 23.09 14.04
N ALA A 17 -8.91 22.46 13.55
CA ALA A 17 -8.81 21.43 12.52
C ALA A 17 -8.23 22.01 11.21
N THR A 18 -8.73 23.17 10.78
CA THR A 18 -8.30 23.83 9.54
C THR A 18 -6.82 24.21 9.59
N GLN A 19 -6.32 24.72 10.72
CA GLN A 19 -4.90 25.03 10.90
C GLN A 19 -4.03 23.77 10.85
N ARG A 20 -4.44 22.69 11.54
CA ARG A 20 -3.69 21.43 11.53
C ARG A 20 -3.61 20.82 10.13
N LEU A 21 -4.72 20.82 9.39
CA LEU A 21 -4.75 20.36 8.00
C LEU A 21 -3.90 21.23 7.09
N GLY A 22 -4.00 22.55 7.19
CA GLY A 22 -3.20 23.47 6.39
C GLY A 22 -1.70 23.26 6.62
N GLN A 23 -1.28 23.08 7.87
CA GLN A 23 0.11 22.79 8.22
C GLN A 23 0.56 21.44 7.64
N ARG A 24 -0.27 20.40 7.71
CA ARG A 24 0.05 19.09 7.14
C ARG A 24 0.15 19.09 5.62
N VAL A 25 -0.72 19.81 4.91
CA VAL A 25 -0.66 19.94 3.45
C VAL A 25 0.66 20.62 3.02
N CYS A 26 1.09 21.64 3.76
CA CYS A 26 2.39 22.29 3.55
C CYS A 26 3.56 21.36 3.86
N GLU A 27 3.50 20.59 4.95
CA GLU A 27 4.53 19.60 5.31
C GLU A 27 4.71 18.54 4.23
N ILE A 28 3.60 17.94 3.75
CA ILE A 28 3.60 16.94 2.67
C ILE A 28 4.19 17.53 1.38
N GLY A 29 3.83 18.77 1.03
CA GLY A 29 4.39 19.48 -0.12
C GLY A 29 5.88 19.79 0.02
N SER A 30 6.38 19.95 1.25
CA SER A 30 7.80 20.20 1.53
C SER A 30 8.64 18.91 1.59
N GLU A 31 8.10 17.82 2.15
CA GLU A 31 8.75 16.49 2.19
C GLU A 31 8.92 15.94 0.77
N THR A 32 7.95 16.15 -0.11
CA THR A 32 8.09 15.78 -1.54
C THR A 32 9.16 16.58 -2.29
N ALA A 33 9.52 17.78 -1.83
CA ALA A 33 10.57 18.59 -2.43
C ALA A 33 11.99 18.20 -1.96
N LEU A 34 12.10 17.62 -0.76
CA LEU A 34 13.38 17.24 -0.14
C LEU A 34 13.80 15.78 -0.43
N ASP A 35 12.87 14.89 -0.80
CA ASP A 35 13.14 13.47 -1.12
C ASP A 35 13.82 13.22 -2.49
N SER A 36 14.70 14.12 -2.92
CA SER A 36 15.46 13.98 -4.17
C SER A 36 16.72 13.08 -4.04
N GLU A 37 16.94 12.45 -2.90
CA GLU A 37 18.01 11.45 -2.72
C GLU A 37 17.47 10.01 -2.62
N PRO A 38 18.13 9.03 -3.26
CA PRO A 38 17.72 7.64 -3.22
C PRO A 38 18.20 7.00 -1.90
N GLU A 39 17.54 7.28 -0.78
CA GLU A 39 17.80 6.56 0.45
C GLU A 39 17.00 5.26 0.54
N HIS A 40 17.77 4.19 0.66
CA HIS A 40 17.35 2.82 0.79
C HIS A 40 17.02 2.53 2.26
N ASP A 41 16.07 3.27 2.86
CA ASP A 41 15.60 2.96 4.21
C ASP A 41 14.07 3.06 4.28
N HIS A 42 13.43 1.89 4.23
CA HIS A 42 12.07 1.75 4.70
C HIS A 42 12.08 2.02 6.20
N GLN A 43 11.82 3.25 6.63
CA GLN A 43 10.98 3.58 7.81
C GLN A 43 11.19 5.04 8.27
N LYS A 44 10.48 6.01 7.67
CA LYS A 44 9.89 7.14 8.44
C LYS A 44 8.93 8.04 7.65
N GLY A 45 8.06 7.46 6.83
CA GLY A 45 6.85 8.19 6.43
C GLY A 45 5.93 8.33 7.65
N ALA A 46 5.62 9.56 8.08
CA ALA A 46 4.50 9.79 8.98
C ALA A 46 3.23 9.11 8.42
N PRO A 47 2.31 8.61 9.27
CA PRO A 47 1.41 7.55 8.85
C PRO A 47 0.45 8.07 7.78
N ARG A 48 0.52 7.50 6.58
CA ARG A 48 -0.48 7.72 5.51
C ARG A 48 -1.93 7.49 5.99
N GLN A 49 -2.09 6.68 7.05
CA GLN A 49 -3.34 6.49 7.79
C GLN A 49 -3.80 7.76 8.50
N SER A 50 -2.89 8.52 9.13
CA SER A 50 -3.22 9.76 9.84
C SER A 50 -3.72 10.87 8.92
N ALA A 51 -3.22 10.94 7.67
CA ALA A 51 -3.71 11.93 6.69
C ALA A 51 -5.12 11.57 6.19
N MET A 52 -5.38 10.28 6.00
CA MET A 52 -6.71 9.77 5.65
C MET A 52 -7.71 10.00 6.79
N ASP A 53 -7.33 9.73 8.03
CA ASP A 53 -8.18 9.94 9.21
C ASP A 53 -8.54 11.43 9.35
N LEU A 54 -7.54 12.33 9.20
CA LEU A 54 -7.75 13.78 9.22
C LEU A 54 -8.67 14.26 8.08
N TRP A 55 -8.55 13.66 6.89
CA TRP A 55 -9.45 13.93 5.76
C TRP A 55 -10.88 13.49 6.05
N MET A 56 -11.06 12.28 6.60
CA MET A 56 -12.36 11.76 7.00
C MET A 56 -13.00 12.67 8.04
N ASP A 57 -12.26 13.08 9.07
CA ASP A 57 -12.73 14.00 10.10
C ASP A 57 -13.19 15.34 9.51
N THR A 58 -12.43 15.90 8.55
CA THR A 58 -12.78 17.14 7.84
C THR A 58 -14.09 16.99 7.06
N SER A 59 -14.27 15.86 6.38
CA SER A 59 -15.45 15.60 5.58
C SER A 59 -16.70 15.45 6.46
N HIS A 60 -16.58 14.72 7.57
CA HIS A 60 -17.65 14.56 8.56
C HIS A 60 -18.03 15.90 9.19
N LEU A 61 -17.04 16.73 9.51
CA LEU A 61 -17.27 18.08 10.03
C LEU A 61 -18.03 18.93 9.02
N ARG A 62 -17.59 18.99 7.76
CA ARG A 62 -18.28 19.71 6.68
C ARG A 62 -19.73 19.26 6.55
N ASP A 63 -19.99 17.96 6.55
CA ASP A 63 -21.33 17.41 6.41
C ASP A 63 -22.23 17.80 7.61
N SER A 64 -21.66 17.83 8.82
CA SER A 64 -22.37 18.31 10.02
C SER A 64 -22.69 19.81 9.96
N LEU A 65 -21.80 20.64 9.42
CA LEU A 65 -22.01 22.07 9.21
C LEU A 65 -23.13 22.31 8.19
N CYS A 66 -23.15 21.54 7.09
CA CYS A 66 -24.22 21.59 6.09
C CYS A 66 -25.58 21.22 6.70
N ALA A 67 -25.63 20.18 7.54
CA ALA A 67 -26.86 19.78 8.22
C ALA A 67 -27.37 20.88 9.17
N PHE A 68 -26.46 21.51 9.92
CA PHE A 68 -26.80 22.60 10.83
C PHE A 68 -27.27 23.85 10.10
N LYS A 69 -26.57 24.25 9.03
CA LYS A 69 -26.98 25.35 8.15
C LYS A 69 -28.42 25.15 7.67
N ARG A 70 -28.73 23.95 7.18
CA ARG A 70 -30.08 23.62 6.70
C ARG A 70 -31.15 23.73 7.79
N GLN A 71 -30.81 23.37 9.02
CA GLN A 71 -31.73 23.52 10.15
C GLN A 71 -31.98 25.00 10.50
N ILE A 72 -30.96 25.86 10.41
CA ILE A 72 -31.11 27.31 10.61
C ILE A 72 -31.98 27.92 9.50
N GLU A 73 -31.75 27.54 8.24
CA GLU A 73 -32.55 27.98 7.10
C GLU A 73 -34.04 27.65 7.31
N ASN A 74 -34.35 26.42 7.73
CA ASN A 74 -35.72 26.04 8.08
C ASN A 74 -36.29 26.88 9.23
N MET A 75 -35.48 27.19 10.27
CA MET A 75 -35.94 28.07 11.37
C MET A 75 -36.25 29.49 10.89
N VAL A 76 -35.49 30.02 9.93
CA VAL A 76 -35.78 31.33 9.30
C VAL A 76 -37.08 31.26 8.51
N GLU A 77 -37.30 30.20 7.73
CA GLU A 77 -38.53 29.99 6.96
C GLU A 77 -39.76 29.88 7.88
N HIS A 78 -39.68 29.10 8.96
CA HIS A 78 -40.74 29.02 9.96
C HIS A 78 -41.00 30.35 10.69
N MET A 79 -39.97 31.18 10.91
CA MET A 79 -40.16 32.52 11.47
C MET A 79 -40.87 33.47 10.49
N ASP A 80 -40.58 33.36 9.19
CA ASP A 80 -41.27 34.14 8.16
C ASP A 80 -42.73 33.68 7.99
N GLU A 81 -43.00 32.38 8.12
CA GLU A 81 -44.36 31.81 8.14
C GLU A 81 -45.15 32.20 9.42
N LEU A 82 -44.48 32.24 10.57
CA LEU A 82 -45.04 32.74 11.82
C LEU A 82 -45.36 34.24 11.74
N ASP A 83 -44.49 35.04 11.12
CA ASP A 83 -44.74 36.47 10.90
C ASP A 83 -46.00 36.67 10.02
N ALA A 84 -46.15 35.86 8.97
CA ALA A 84 -47.28 35.90 8.04
C ALA A 84 -48.62 35.39 8.59
N THR A 85 -48.59 34.53 9.62
CA THR A 85 -49.79 33.92 10.22
C THR A 85 -50.23 34.61 11.51
N LEU A 86 -49.29 35.02 12.37
CA LEU A 86 -49.57 35.62 13.66
C LEU A 86 -49.82 37.14 13.58
N PHE A 87 -49.19 37.83 12.63
CA PHE A 87 -49.34 39.27 12.40
C PHE A 87 -50.11 39.62 11.13
N ARG A 88 -50.90 38.68 10.59
CA ARG A 88 -51.79 38.97 9.46
C ARG A 88 -52.72 40.13 9.84
N ASP A 89 -52.71 41.19 9.03
CA ASP A 89 -53.64 42.32 9.06
C ASP A 89 -55.09 41.83 8.87
N GLU A 90 -55.68 41.22 9.89
CA GLU A 90 -57.14 41.26 9.99
C GLU A 90 -57.54 42.61 10.61
N PRO A 91 -58.58 43.28 10.08
CA PRO A 91 -59.11 44.50 10.67
C PRO A 91 -59.82 44.15 11.99
N ARG A 92 -59.03 43.92 13.04
CA ARG A 92 -59.55 43.59 14.38
C ARG A 92 -60.01 44.87 15.05
N LEU A 93 -61.32 45.11 14.97
CA LEU A 93 -62.01 45.99 15.90
C LEU A 93 -61.74 45.50 17.33
N VAL A 94 -61.15 46.36 18.16
CA VAL A 94 -60.89 46.20 19.60
C VAL A 94 -59.72 45.27 19.95
N MET A 95 -58.50 45.82 19.92
CA MET A 95 -57.34 45.26 20.62
C MET A 95 -56.97 46.19 21.78
N SER A 96 -56.72 45.65 22.97
CA SER A 96 -56.26 46.42 24.13
C SER A 96 -54.90 47.05 23.84
N VAL A 97 -54.63 48.24 24.41
CA VAL A 97 -53.33 48.94 24.26
C VAL A 97 -52.18 48.05 24.74
N GLU A 98 -52.40 47.27 25.81
CA GLU A 98 -51.40 46.33 26.35
C GLU A 98 -51.08 45.15 25.40
N ASP A 99 -52.07 44.64 24.67
CA ASP A 99 -51.87 43.55 23.70
C ASP A 99 -51.15 44.05 22.44
N THR A 100 -51.36 45.32 22.09
CA THR A 100 -50.66 45.98 20.98
C THR A 100 -49.17 46.15 21.30
N GLU A 101 -48.86 46.60 22.52
CA GLU A 101 -47.48 46.79 22.98
C GLU A 101 -46.73 45.46 23.12
N ARG A 102 -47.38 44.41 23.65
CA ARG A 102 -46.81 43.05 23.68
C ARG A 102 -46.51 42.51 22.29
N ASN A 103 -47.43 42.64 21.34
CA ASN A 103 -47.21 42.18 19.96
C ASN A 103 -46.06 42.92 19.27
N LEU A 104 -45.94 44.23 19.48
CA LEU A 104 -44.80 45.03 18.99
C LEU A 104 -43.46 44.55 19.58
N SER A 105 -43.41 44.25 20.87
CA SER A 105 -42.20 43.74 21.53
C SER A 105 -41.77 42.35 21.03
N LEU A 106 -42.75 41.47 20.78
CA LEU A 106 -42.53 40.14 20.19
C LEU A 106 -42.04 40.26 18.76
N ARG A 107 -42.62 41.16 17.97
CA ARG A 107 -42.22 41.41 16.57
C ARG A 107 -40.79 41.96 16.49
N ASN A 108 -40.43 42.92 17.33
CA ASN A 108 -39.06 43.43 17.40
C ASN A 108 -38.05 42.34 17.79
N SER A 109 -38.44 41.45 18.71
CA SER A 109 -37.60 40.30 19.10
C SER A 109 -37.45 39.29 17.95
N ALA A 110 -38.53 39.00 17.22
CA ALA A 110 -38.52 38.11 16.06
C ALA A 110 -37.63 38.64 14.92
N VAL A 111 -37.71 39.94 14.60
CA VAL A 111 -36.84 40.59 13.59
C VAL A 111 -35.37 40.46 13.98
N ARG A 112 -35.05 40.66 15.26
CA ARG A 112 -33.67 40.56 15.77
C ARG A 112 -33.14 39.14 15.71
N ILE A 113 -33.94 38.16 16.10
CA ILE A 113 -33.57 36.73 16.01
C ILE A 113 -33.34 36.34 14.55
N ARG A 114 -34.23 36.74 13.64
CA ARG A 114 -34.10 36.49 12.20
C ARG A 114 -32.83 37.09 11.59
N SER A 115 -32.48 38.33 11.96
CA SER A 115 -31.24 38.96 11.52
C SER A 115 -30.01 38.14 11.95
N ARG A 116 -29.99 37.68 13.21
CA ARG A 116 -28.90 36.86 13.73
C ARG A 116 -28.82 35.49 13.08
N LEU A 117 -29.96 34.84 12.80
CA LEU A 117 -29.97 33.55 12.09
C LEU A 117 -29.44 33.69 10.67
N ARG A 118 -29.76 34.78 9.96
CA ARG A 118 -29.21 35.04 8.62
C ARG A 118 -27.69 35.28 8.65
N GLU A 119 -27.21 36.11 9.58
CA GLU A 119 -25.76 36.29 9.81
C GLU A 119 -25.08 34.95 10.12
N LEU A 120 -25.74 34.09 10.89
CA LEU A 120 -25.27 32.74 11.21
C LEU A 120 -25.10 31.91 9.94
N VAL A 121 -26.12 31.87 9.07
CA VAL A 121 -26.09 31.13 7.80
C VAL A 121 -24.92 31.56 6.93
N ASP A 122 -24.70 32.86 6.78
CA ASP A 122 -23.60 33.41 5.99
C ASP A 122 -22.23 32.99 6.56
N GLU A 123 -22.08 33.00 7.89
CA GLU A 123 -20.85 32.55 8.55
C GLU A 123 -20.60 31.06 8.36
N TYR A 124 -21.64 30.22 8.48
CA TYR A 124 -21.52 28.78 8.21
C TYR A 124 -21.19 28.48 6.74
N ASP A 125 -21.71 29.26 5.78
CA ASP A 125 -21.36 29.12 4.37
C ASP A 125 -19.88 29.37 4.12
N GLU A 126 -19.30 30.37 4.78
CA GLU A 126 -17.86 30.65 4.68
C GLU A 126 -17.03 29.50 5.28
N HIS A 127 -17.47 28.92 6.40
CA HIS A 127 -16.80 27.75 6.99
C HIS A 127 -16.91 26.50 6.11
N ILE A 128 -18.08 26.22 5.52
CA ILE A 128 -18.28 25.10 4.61
C ILE A 128 -17.40 25.26 3.36
N ARG A 129 -17.31 26.48 2.82
CA ARG A 129 -16.45 26.78 1.67
C ARG A 129 -14.97 26.56 1.98
N ARG A 130 -14.52 26.94 3.18
CA ARG A 130 -13.15 26.68 3.65
C ARG A 130 -12.86 25.18 3.74
N CYS A 131 -13.72 24.40 4.40
CA CYS A 131 -13.55 22.95 4.47
C CYS A 131 -13.53 22.30 3.08
N THR A 132 -14.39 22.75 2.17
CA THR A 132 -14.45 22.24 0.78
C THR A 132 -13.15 22.49 0.03
N THR A 133 -12.64 23.73 0.07
CA THR A 133 -11.39 24.11 -0.60
C THR A 133 -10.20 23.28 -0.08
N LEU A 134 -10.17 23.04 1.24
CA LEU A 134 -9.14 22.25 1.90
C LEU A 134 -9.19 20.78 1.47
N THR A 135 -10.40 20.20 1.43
CA THR A 135 -10.64 18.83 0.93
C THR A 135 -10.21 18.69 -0.53
N ASP A 136 -10.55 19.65 -1.39
CA ASP A 136 -10.18 19.64 -2.80
C ASP A 136 -8.67 19.77 -3.02
N GLY A 137 -8.02 20.67 -2.27
CA GLY A 137 -6.57 20.83 -2.27
C GLY A 137 -5.84 19.56 -1.86
N MET A 138 -6.34 18.86 -0.83
CA MET A 138 -5.74 17.60 -0.37
C MET A 138 -5.99 16.44 -1.34
N ASN A 139 -7.15 16.38 -2.00
CA ASN A 139 -7.41 15.40 -3.05
C ASN A 139 -6.43 15.57 -4.23
N LEU A 140 -6.20 16.81 -4.67
CA LEU A 140 -5.21 17.11 -5.71
C LEU A 140 -3.78 16.73 -5.27
N ALA A 141 -3.39 17.08 -4.04
CA ALA A 141 -2.08 16.74 -3.50
C ALA A 141 -1.88 15.22 -3.45
N THR A 142 -2.88 14.49 -2.97
CA THR A 142 -2.88 13.03 -2.92
C THR A 142 -2.74 12.43 -4.33
N GLN A 143 -3.51 12.92 -5.31
CA GLN A 143 -3.40 12.45 -6.71
C GLN A 143 -2.02 12.69 -7.32
N LEU A 144 -1.41 13.84 -7.05
CA LEU A 144 -0.06 14.16 -7.48
C LEU A 144 0.96 13.22 -6.83
N GLU A 145 0.83 12.98 -5.53
CA GLU A 145 1.68 12.05 -4.78
C GLU A 145 1.62 10.64 -5.39
N TRP A 146 0.43 10.13 -5.71
CA TRP A 146 0.25 8.84 -6.36
C TRP A 146 0.92 8.77 -7.74
N ASN A 147 0.78 9.83 -8.56
CA ASN A 147 1.42 9.89 -9.88
C ASN A 147 2.95 9.87 -9.77
N ASN A 148 3.49 10.64 -8.82
CA ASN A 148 4.93 10.70 -8.56
C ASN A 148 5.45 9.38 -7.98
N LEU A 149 4.71 8.73 -7.08
CA LEU A 149 5.08 7.42 -6.51
C LEU A 149 5.13 6.35 -7.61
N GLY A 150 4.11 6.27 -8.46
CA GLY A 150 4.10 5.31 -9.57
C GLY A 150 5.26 5.52 -10.55
N ARG A 151 5.64 6.78 -10.81
CA ARG A 151 6.81 7.09 -11.65
C ARG A 151 8.13 6.66 -11.00
N ARG A 152 8.29 6.90 -9.70
CA ARG A 152 9.47 6.45 -8.94
C ARG A 152 9.56 4.92 -8.90
N ASP A 153 8.44 4.25 -8.66
CA ASP A 153 8.36 2.78 -8.63
C ASP A 153 8.75 2.16 -9.97
N ALA A 154 8.32 2.73 -11.10
CA ALA A 154 8.71 2.25 -12.43
C ALA A 154 10.24 2.29 -12.64
N VAL A 155 10.89 3.36 -12.18
CA VAL A 155 12.36 3.50 -12.25
C VAL A 155 13.05 2.50 -11.31
N ASN A 156 12.56 2.35 -10.08
CA ASN A 156 13.09 1.38 -9.12
C ASN A 156 12.98 -0.07 -9.64
N ILE A 157 11.83 -0.46 -10.17
CA ILE A 157 11.61 -1.79 -10.77
C ILE A 157 12.57 -2.03 -11.94
N GLN A 158 12.83 -1.00 -12.75
CA GLN A 158 13.80 -1.10 -13.84
C GLN A 158 15.23 -1.34 -13.33
N ASN A 159 15.64 -0.63 -12.27
CA ASN A 159 16.96 -0.81 -11.66
C ASN A 159 17.11 -2.21 -11.04
N ILE A 160 16.07 -2.68 -10.33
CA ILE A 160 16.01 -4.03 -9.76
C ILE A 160 16.06 -5.09 -10.86
N SER A 161 15.40 -4.88 -12.00
CA SER A 161 15.43 -5.83 -13.12
C SER A 161 16.84 -5.95 -13.74
N LYS A 162 17.57 -4.82 -13.83
CA LYS A 162 18.97 -4.83 -14.32
C LYS A 162 19.90 -5.58 -13.37
N SER A 163 19.77 -5.39 -12.05
CA SER A 163 20.59 -6.13 -11.08
C SER A 163 20.24 -7.62 -11.07
N ASN A 164 18.95 -7.97 -11.16
CA ASN A 164 18.52 -9.36 -11.29
C ASN A 164 19.07 -10.04 -12.55
N LEU A 165 19.13 -9.34 -13.68
CA LEU A 165 19.74 -9.90 -14.89
C LEU A 165 21.21 -10.27 -14.68
N GLN A 166 21.97 -9.42 -13.99
CA GLN A 166 23.37 -9.72 -13.65
C GLN A 166 23.46 -10.94 -12.72
N VAL A 167 22.61 -11.01 -11.70
CA VAL A 167 22.55 -12.16 -10.78
C VAL A 167 22.20 -13.45 -11.53
N VAL A 168 21.23 -13.43 -12.44
CA VAL A 168 20.87 -14.58 -13.28
C VAL A 168 22.02 -14.97 -14.20
N GLU A 169 22.75 -14.00 -14.75
CA GLU A 169 23.93 -14.27 -15.59
C GLU A 169 25.05 -14.96 -14.78
N HIS A 170 25.32 -14.48 -13.57
CA HIS A 170 26.26 -15.09 -12.64
C HIS A 170 25.81 -16.50 -12.22
N ALA A 171 24.54 -16.68 -11.86
CA ALA A 171 23.97 -17.98 -11.54
C ALA A 171 24.01 -18.95 -12.73
N ALA A 172 23.83 -18.47 -13.95
CA ALA A 172 23.94 -19.29 -15.17
C ALA A 172 25.39 -19.71 -15.45
N LYS A 173 26.38 -18.86 -15.12
CA LYS A 173 27.81 -19.22 -15.14
C LYS A 173 28.11 -20.30 -14.08
N ASP A 174 27.64 -20.11 -12.85
CA ASP A 174 27.81 -21.07 -11.76
C ASP A 174 27.13 -22.41 -12.05
N GLY A 175 25.96 -22.40 -12.69
CA GLY A 175 25.27 -23.61 -13.14
C GLY A 175 26.09 -24.44 -14.14
N ARG A 176 26.94 -23.81 -14.98
CA ARG A 176 27.87 -24.54 -15.85
C ARG A 176 29.02 -25.17 -15.08
N LEU A 177 29.55 -24.48 -14.08
CA LEU A 177 30.59 -25.02 -13.19
C LEU A 177 30.04 -26.21 -12.38
N MET A 178 28.82 -26.10 -11.86
CA MET A 178 28.13 -27.17 -11.14
C MET A 178 27.95 -28.43 -12.01
N LYS A 179 27.56 -28.24 -13.28
CA LYS A 179 27.48 -29.35 -14.25
C LYS A 179 28.85 -29.98 -14.52
N SER A 180 29.91 -29.19 -14.61
CA SER A 180 31.28 -29.72 -14.82
C SER A 180 31.75 -30.60 -13.66
N ILE A 181 31.52 -30.16 -12.41
CA ILE A 181 31.90 -30.96 -11.22
C ILE A 181 31.11 -32.27 -11.17
N ALA A 182 29.81 -32.22 -11.48
CA ALA A 182 28.96 -33.41 -11.53
C ALA A 182 29.41 -34.41 -12.61
N ILE A 183 29.90 -33.95 -13.76
CA ILE A 183 30.46 -34.84 -14.79
C ILE A 183 31.70 -35.57 -14.25
N ILE A 184 32.58 -34.85 -13.55
CA ILE A 184 33.78 -35.45 -12.96
C ILE A 184 33.41 -36.54 -11.94
N THR A 185 32.43 -36.28 -11.06
CA THR A 185 32.00 -37.27 -10.05
C THR A 185 31.36 -38.50 -10.69
N VAL A 186 30.53 -38.32 -11.73
CA VAL A 186 29.90 -39.43 -12.47
C VAL A 186 30.95 -40.32 -13.14
N VAL A 187 32.05 -39.75 -13.64
CA VAL A 187 33.17 -40.52 -14.23
C VAL A 187 34.02 -41.22 -13.15
N PHE A 188 34.23 -40.56 -12.01
CA PHE A 188 35.11 -41.09 -10.95
C PHE A 188 34.46 -42.18 -10.10
N LEU A 189 33.15 -42.17 -9.98
CA LEU A 189 32.37 -43.13 -9.19
C LEU A 189 32.54 -44.60 -9.66
N PRO A 190 32.41 -44.94 -10.96
CA PRO A 190 32.68 -46.30 -11.43
C PRO A 190 34.15 -46.68 -11.31
N ALA A 191 35.09 -45.75 -11.53
CA ALA A 191 36.52 -46.01 -11.37
C ALA A 191 36.88 -46.34 -9.91
N THR A 192 36.30 -45.61 -8.94
CA THR A 192 36.53 -45.82 -7.51
C THR A 192 35.93 -47.15 -7.04
N PHE A 193 34.75 -47.50 -7.55
CA PHE A 193 34.13 -48.81 -7.32
C PHE A 193 35.06 -49.92 -7.82
N LEU A 194 35.55 -49.83 -9.06
CA LEU A 194 36.51 -50.80 -9.60
C LEU A 194 37.77 -50.92 -8.75
N ALA A 195 38.38 -49.80 -8.33
CA ALA A 195 39.57 -49.81 -7.48
C ALA A 195 39.36 -50.54 -6.14
N THR A 196 38.22 -50.30 -5.49
CA THR A 196 37.86 -50.96 -4.22
C THR A 196 37.62 -52.45 -4.43
N PHE A 197 36.93 -52.81 -5.51
CA PHE A 197 36.63 -54.21 -5.84
C PHE A 197 37.89 -55.02 -6.17
N PHE A 198 38.84 -54.44 -6.92
CA PHE A 198 40.15 -55.05 -7.15
C PHE A 198 40.96 -55.13 -5.85
N SER A 199 40.88 -54.12 -4.96
CA SER A 199 41.61 -54.10 -3.70
C SER A 199 41.19 -55.20 -2.71
N MET A 200 39.92 -55.64 -2.73
CA MET A 200 39.43 -56.68 -1.81
C MET A 200 39.66 -58.11 -2.30
N THR A 201 39.88 -58.32 -3.60
CA THR A 201 39.77 -59.66 -4.20
C THR A 201 41.04 -60.20 -4.87
N PHE A 202 42.08 -59.37 -5.12
CA PHE A 202 43.13 -59.76 -6.08
C PHE A 202 44.49 -60.25 -5.57
N PHE A 203 44.88 -59.99 -4.33
CA PHE A 203 46.23 -60.35 -3.88
C PHE A 203 46.22 -61.22 -2.63
N ASP A 204 46.08 -62.54 -2.80
CA ASP A 204 46.36 -63.50 -1.73
C ASP A 204 47.85 -63.90 -1.78
N TRP A 205 48.69 -63.20 -1.02
CA TRP A 205 50.13 -63.50 -0.86
C TRP A 205 50.35 -64.71 0.07
N LYS A 206 49.65 -65.82 -0.17
CA LYS A 206 49.83 -67.06 0.62
C LYS A 206 50.62 -68.09 -0.17
N GLY A 207 51.94 -67.93 -0.18
CA GLY A 207 52.85 -69.02 -0.54
C GLY A 207 54.25 -68.55 -0.96
N PRO A 208 55.33 -69.20 -0.49
CA PRO A 208 56.70 -68.88 -0.86
C PRO A 208 56.99 -69.41 -2.26
N GLY A 209 56.55 -68.69 -3.31
CA GLY A 209 56.87 -69.05 -4.69
C GLY A 209 55.82 -68.63 -5.72
N GLY A 210 55.69 -67.32 -5.96
CA GLY A 210 55.02 -66.78 -7.15
C GLY A 210 53.54 -66.46 -6.93
N ALA A 211 53.18 -65.20 -7.19
CA ALA A 211 51.79 -64.73 -7.13
C ALA A 211 50.91 -65.52 -8.13
N THR A 212 50.04 -66.39 -7.62
CA THR A 212 49.05 -67.12 -8.44
C THR A 212 47.78 -66.29 -8.60
N ALA A 213 47.64 -65.64 -9.75
CA ALA A 213 46.40 -64.95 -10.13
C ALA A 213 45.29 -65.97 -10.42
N SER A 214 44.09 -65.76 -9.85
CA SER A 214 42.93 -66.66 -10.00
C SER A 214 42.43 -66.73 -11.46
N PRO A 215 42.18 -67.94 -12.03
CA PRO A 215 41.68 -68.12 -13.41
C PRO A 215 40.32 -67.49 -13.74
N TYR A 216 39.55 -67.06 -12.73
CA TYR A 216 38.22 -66.47 -12.90
C TYR A 216 38.25 -64.96 -13.27
N LEU A 217 39.44 -64.39 -13.43
CA LEU A 217 39.74 -63.01 -13.85
C LEU A 217 38.81 -62.48 -14.96
N TRP A 218 38.46 -63.31 -15.95
CA TRP A 218 37.69 -62.91 -17.12
C TRP A 218 36.22 -62.55 -16.80
N ILE A 219 35.56 -63.24 -15.86
CA ILE A 219 34.20 -62.91 -15.42
C ILE A 219 34.16 -61.53 -14.75
N TYR A 220 35.24 -61.12 -14.09
CA TYR A 220 35.37 -59.82 -13.45
C TYR A 220 35.61 -58.69 -14.45
N VAL A 221 36.42 -58.93 -15.49
CA VAL A 221 36.57 -57.98 -16.61
C VAL A 221 35.22 -57.75 -17.29
N LEU A 222 34.43 -58.81 -17.45
CA LEU A 222 33.08 -58.71 -18.01
C LEU A 222 32.13 -57.93 -17.09
N LEU A 223 32.15 -58.19 -15.78
CA LEU A 223 31.34 -57.44 -14.81
C LEU A 223 31.73 -55.95 -14.75
N ALA A 224 33.02 -55.63 -14.81
CA ALA A 224 33.54 -54.28 -14.87
C ALA A 224 33.12 -53.54 -16.15
N ALA A 225 33.16 -54.23 -17.30
CA ALA A 225 32.69 -53.69 -18.57
C ALA A 225 31.18 -53.42 -18.53
N VAL A 226 30.38 -54.34 -17.96
CA VAL A 226 28.93 -54.17 -17.79
C VAL A 226 28.62 -52.98 -16.89
N LEU A 227 29.29 -52.84 -15.74
CA LEU A 227 29.05 -51.73 -14.82
C LEU A 227 29.41 -50.38 -15.45
N SER A 228 30.52 -50.32 -16.18
CA SER A 228 30.94 -49.12 -16.92
C SER A 228 29.91 -48.75 -17.98
N LEU A 229 29.46 -49.73 -18.78
CA LEU A 229 28.42 -49.54 -19.80
C LEU A 229 27.11 -49.07 -19.16
N MET A 230 26.76 -49.57 -17.97
CA MET A 230 25.55 -49.19 -17.26
C MET A 230 25.61 -47.74 -16.76
N THR A 231 26.75 -47.30 -16.20
CA THR A 231 26.94 -45.91 -15.76
C THR A 231 26.95 -44.93 -16.94
N PHE A 232 27.69 -45.25 -18.02
CA PHE A 232 27.68 -44.43 -19.23
C PHE A 232 26.32 -44.42 -19.92
N GLY A 233 25.63 -45.57 -19.97
CA GLY A 233 24.29 -45.70 -20.53
C GLY A 233 23.24 -44.91 -19.75
N ALA A 234 23.28 -44.97 -18.41
CA ALA A 234 22.41 -44.17 -17.55
C ALA A 234 22.67 -42.66 -17.72
N TRP A 235 23.94 -42.26 -17.84
CA TRP A 235 24.30 -40.86 -18.13
C TRP A 235 23.83 -40.40 -19.50
N PHE A 236 24.05 -41.21 -20.55
CA PHE A 236 23.62 -40.87 -21.91
C PHE A 236 22.09 -40.77 -22.01
N ALA A 237 21.36 -41.70 -21.39
CA ALA A 237 19.90 -41.63 -21.31
C ALA A 237 19.42 -40.40 -20.52
N TYR A 238 20.09 -40.05 -19.42
CA TYR A 238 19.79 -38.85 -18.64
C TYR A 238 20.07 -37.56 -19.43
N ALA A 239 21.21 -37.49 -20.12
CA ALA A 239 21.60 -36.35 -20.95
C ALA A 239 20.62 -36.15 -22.12
N VAL A 240 20.32 -37.22 -22.88
CA VAL A 240 19.36 -37.16 -24.00
C VAL A 240 17.96 -36.78 -23.54
N LYS A 241 17.50 -37.29 -22.38
CA LYS A 241 16.20 -36.92 -21.81
C LYS A 241 16.17 -35.47 -21.36
N HIS A 242 17.26 -34.96 -20.78
CA HIS A 242 17.36 -33.57 -20.35
C HIS A 242 17.38 -32.60 -21.56
N ASP A 243 18.07 -32.95 -22.65
CA ASP A 243 18.09 -32.14 -23.87
C ASP A 243 16.75 -32.15 -24.63
N GLY A 244 16.04 -33.28 -24.60
CA GLY A 244 14.69 -33.39 -25.17
C GLY A 244 13.64 -32.55 -24.43
N VAL A 245 13.75 -32.44 -23.10
CA VAL A 245 12.84 -31.62 -22.28
C VAL A 245 13.11 -30.12 -22.46
N VAL A 246 14.38 -29.71 -22.60
CA VAL A 246 14.75 -28.30 -22.84
C VAL A 246 14.27 -27.81 -24.20
N LYS A 247 14.27 -28.65 -25.24
CA LYS A 247 13.76 -28.29 -26.58
C LYS A 247 12.23 -28.23 -26.69
N SER A 248 11.49 -28.81 -25.75
CA SER A 248 10.02 -28.81 -25.74
C SER A 248 9.41 -27.69 -24.89
N ALA A 249 10.24 -26.99 -24.09
CA ALA A 249 9.81 -25.93 -23.17
C ALA A 249 10.22 -24.51 -23.63
N VAL A 250 10.91 -24.40 -24.77
CA VAL A 250 11.19 -23.16 -25.52
C VAL A 250 10.29 -23.15 -26.75
#